data_AF-A0A9W6ZPS6-F1
#
_entry.id   AF-A0A9W6ZPS6-F1
#
_cell.length_a   1.000
_cell.length_b   1.000
_cell.length_c   1.000
_cell.angle_alpha   90.00
_cell.angle_beta   90.00
_cell.angle_gamma   90.00
#
_symmetry.space_group_name_H-M   'P 1'
#
loop_
_entity.id
_entity.type
_entity.pdbx_description
1 polymer ?
#
loop_
_entity_poly.entity_id
_entity_poly.type
_entity_poly.pdbx_seq_one_letter_code
_entity_poly.pdbx_strand_id
1 'polypeptide(L)'
;MIAAVAVLLLITLATITALQFSSTSVTSRTNLSPAVAQPRRHSHRQANNHSRRRFHFATNRQPSGSALPASSIECDWSDAIDGGYLITCPNGDPGGFRMSRSNDIVNRVGLGGKIKKMEFDTDDEDRIRGCYNSHIEVLRQARKDFGKGRGGGNPFGDLIASVLGSDSGSPSSANSAADYKVLVMEDNVSLSPKLQQETLNKLITFGEQKKGEWDMLHLAYIMYVPGLTVGKTKDDGVVSLTTGLGSALGTTAYVISMRGVDAILDYHDANGYSIAIPDLMAKLFPTSRYAAYPMLFHRASKVKSLVNPQLDSLRELLFEPFFYTKWEALMVGTGLSTNVLFPALVTALIVASIKSGLMTFDAIQQQLTYGYFEGNALLVGVSGLFSLFSLAVLAQGVLLAPPPPKED
;
A
#
# COMPACT_ATOMS: atom_id res chain seq x y z
N MET A 1 -13.68 17.15 -6.51
CA MET A 1 -13.54 16.39 -5.25
C MET A 1 -12.14 15.81 -5.08
N ILE A 2 -11.66 14.95 -5.98
CA ILE A 2 -10.33 14.30 -5.91
C ILE A 2 -9.16 15.30 -5.85
N ALA A 3 -9.10 16.25 -6.77
CA ALA A 3 -8.04 17.27 -6.79
C ALA A 3 -7.98 18.07 -5.48
N ALA A 4 -9.11 18.21 -4.80
CA ALA A 4 -9.18 18.97 -3.59
C ALA A 4 -8.91 18.12 -2.33
N VAL A 5 -9.29 16.84 -2.28
CA VAL A 5 -8.81 15.90 -1.25
C VAL A 5 -7.29 15.67 -1.37
N ALA A 6 -6.75 15.70 -2.59
CA ALA A 6 -5.32 15.66 -2.85
C ALA A 6 -4.61 16.89 -2.27
N VAL A 7 -5.10 18.09 -2.60
CA VAL A 7 -4.60 19.36 -2.06
C VAL A 7 -4.74 19.42 -0.54
N LEU A 8 -5.84 18.86 -0.01
CA LEU A 8 -6.13 18.78 1.41
C LEU A 8 -5.12 17.93 2.19
N LEU A 9 -4.84 16.73 1.69
CA LEU A 9 -3.84 15.84 2.24
C LEU A 9 -2.43 16.43 2.08
N LEU A 10 -2.11 17.02 0.92
CA LEU A 10 -0.84 17.71 0.66
C LEU A 10 -0.57 18.85 1.64
N ILE A 11 -1.58 19.69 1.91
CA ILE A 11 -1.47 20.80 2.85
C ILE A 11 -1.38 20.29 4.27
N THR A 12 -2.19 19.30 4.67
CA THR A 12 -2.13 18.73 6.03
C THR A 12 -0.76 18.11 6.29
N LEU A 13 -0.19 17.40 5.31
CA LEU A 13 1.16 16.84 5.38
C LEU A 13 2.25 17.91 5.37
N ALA A 14 2.12 18.96 4.57
CA ALA A 14 3.05 20.10 4.59
C ALA A 14 3.03 20.81 5.95
N THR A 15 1.85 20.93 6.57
CA THR A 15 1.66 21.56 7.88
C THR A 15 2.26 20.70 9.00
N ILE A 16 2.04 19.39 8.97
CA ILE A 16 2.68 18.43 9.90
C ILE A 16 4.22 18.49 9.76
N THR A 17 4.72 18.52 8.53
CA THR A 17 6.16 18.59 8.26
C THR A 17 6.76 19.92 8.76
N ALA A 18 6.08 21.04 8.56
CA ALA A 18 6.49 22.36 9.06
C ALA A 18 6.49 22.44 10.60
N LEU A 19 5.53 21.78 11.26
CA LEU A 19 5.46 21.68 12.71
C LEU A 19 6.59 20.81 13.29
N GLN A 20 6.97 19.73 12.61
CA GLN A 20 8.11 18.89 13.01
C GLN A 20 9.46 19.61 12.87
N PHE A 21 9.63 20.44 11.83
CA PHE A 21 10.85 21.25 11.65
C PHE A 21 10.94 22.46 12.60
N SER A 22 9.81 22.97 13.09
CA SER A 22 9.80 24.08 14.05
C SER A 22 10.15 23.64 15.48
N SER A 23 10.12 22.32 15.74
CA SER A 23 10.42 21.75 17.07
C SER A 23 11.91 21.45 17.27
N THR A 24 12.74 21.54 16.23
CA THR A 24 14.19 21.25 16.29
C THR A 24 15.08 22.49 16.39
N SER A 25 14.51 23.70 16.47
CA SER A 25 15.28 24.96 16.48
C SER A 25 15.41 25.65 17.83
N VAL A 26 15.11 24.97 18.95
CA VAL A 26 15.32 25.51 20.30
C VAL A 26 16.38 24.69 21.03
N THR A 27 17.65 24.83 20.63
CA THR A 27 18.79 24.72 21.57
C THR A 27 20.08 25.30 20.96
N SER A 28 20.68 26.26 21.68
CA SER A 28 22.01 26.86 21.49
C SER A 28 22.15 27.88 20.34
N ARG A 29 22.80 29.05 20.48
CA ARG A 29 23.65 29.64 21.52
C ARG A 29 23.76 31.15 21.22
N THR A 30 23.72 31.96 22.26
CA THR A 30 24.20 33.35 22.29
C THR A 30 25.73 33.39 22.16
N ASN A 31 26.25 34.26 21.28
CA ASN A 31 27.42 35.12 21.53
C ASN A 31 27.62 36.13 20.39
N LEU A 32 27.59 37.41 20.76
CA LEU A 32 28.05 38.59 20.02
C LEU A 32 29.59 38.51 19.89
N SER A 33 30.32 39.06 18.90
CA SER A 33 30.36 40.45 18.37
C SER A 33 31.40 40.49 17.19
N PRO A 34 31.91 41.64 16.65
CA PRO A 34 31.37 42.33 15.47
C PRO A 34 32.35 42.55 14.29
N ALA A 35 31.76 42.96 13.15
CA ALA A 35 32.21 43.91 12.12
C ALA A 35 33.60 43.82 11.44
N VAL A 36 33.59 43.68 10.11
CA VAL A 36 34.43 44.47 9.16
C VAL A 36 33.61 44.74 7.89
N ALA A 37 33.67 45.99 7.41
CA ALA A 37 32.90 46.54 6.31
C ALA A 37 33.74 46.74 5.03
N GLN A 38 33.00 46.98 3.93
CA GLN A 38 33.35 47.68 2.66
C GLN A 38 33.77 46.81 1.43
N PRO A 39 33.74 47.35 0.18
CA PRO A 39 32.55 47.83 -0.55
C PRO A 39 32.56 47.49 -2.09
N ARG A 40 31.40 47.75 -2.75
CA ARG A 40 31.20 48.21 -4.16
C ARG A 40 31.96 47.55 -5.35
N ARG A 41 31.21 47.08 -6.37
CA ARG A 41 31.07 47.79 -7.68
C ARG A 41 30.07 47.15 -8.68
N HIS A 42 29.52 48.04 -9.49
CA HIS A 42 28.53 47.92 -10.59
C HIS A 42 28.90 47.00 -11.76
N SER A 43 27.91 46.48 -12.51
CA SER A 43 27.55 47.00 -13.86
C SER A 43 26.44 46.24 -14.59
N HIS A 44 25.63 47.00 -15.34
CA HIS A 44 24.60 46.65 -16.33
C HIS A 44 24.93 45.54 -17.35
N ARG A 45 23.89 44.82 -17.83
CA ARG A 45 23.47 44.88 -19.25
C ARG A 45 22.08 44.27 -19.50
N GLN A 46 21.25 45.02 -20.22
CA GLN A 46 19.99 44.61 -20.84
C GLN A 46 20.23 43.69 -22.05
N ALA A 47 19.26 42.83 -22.38
CA ALA A 47 18.76 42.66 -23.74
C ALA A 47 17.40 41.95 -23.76
N ASN A 48 16.43 42.60 -24.41
CA ASN A 48 15.12 42.10 -24.79
C ASN A 48 15.23 40.92 -25.77
N ASN A 49 14.25 40.02 -25.74
CA ASN A 49 13.68 39.50 -26.99
C ASN A 49 12.21 39.09 -26.82
N HIS A 50 11.36 39.82 -27.53
CA HIS A 50 9.96 39.46 -27.78
C HIS A 50 9.91 38.37 -28.86
N SER A 51 9.11 37.34 -28.62
CA SER A 51 8.59 36.50 -29.70
C SER A 51 7.15 36.10 -29.38
N ARG A 52 6.23 36.79 -30.06
CA ARG A 52 4.83 36.39 -30.22
C ARG A 52 4.79 35.08 -31.01
N ARG A 53 4.17 34.03 -30.46
CA ARG A 53 3.65 32.92 -31.27
C ARG A 53 2.19 32.65 -30.91
N ARG A 54 1.41 32.57 -31.99
CA ARG A 54 -0.04 32.35 -32.07
C ARG A 54 -0.43 31.02 -31.42
N PHE A 55 -1.49 31.05 -30.62
CA PHE A 55 -2.24 29.87 -30.21
C PHE A 55 -3.04 29.36 -31.41
N HIS A 56 -2.67 28.19 -31.92
CA HIS A 56 -3.59 27.34 -32.68
C HIS A 56 -4.06 26.22 -31.75
N PHE A 57 -5.39 26.16 -31.56
CA PHE A 57 -6.09 25.03 -30.97
C PHE A 57 -5.82 23.78 -31.81
N ALA A 58 -5.09 22.83 -31.24
CA ALA A 58 -4.97 21.47 -31.75
C ALA A 58 -5.44 20.50 -30.66
N THR A 59 -6.25 19.56 -31.09
CA THR A 59 -7.02 18.60 -30.30
C THR A 59 -6.14 17.67 -29.45
N ASN A 60 -6.68 17.30 -28.29
CA ASN A 60 -6.14 16.36 -27.29
C ASN A 60 -5.30 15.22 -27.87
N ARG A 61 -3.98 15.31 -27.74
CA ARG A 61 -3.08 14.15 -27.64
C ARG A 61 -2.62 14.05 -26.18
N GLN A 62 -2.81 12.87 -25.59
CA GLN A 62 -2.27 12.53 -24.28
C GLN A 62 -0.78 12.86 -24.23
N PRO A 63 -0.26 13.55 -23.20
CA PRO A 63 1.17 13.64 -23.00
C PRO A 63 1.67 12.25 -22.61
N SER A 64 2.41 11.62 -23.52
CA SER A 64 3.31 10.51 -23.21
C SER A 64 4.24 10.97 -22.09
N GLY A 65 3.98 10.47 -20.87
CA GLY A 65 4.85 10.71 -19.73
C GLY A 65 6.27 10.32 -20.10
N SER A 66 7.22 11.21 -19.84
CA SER A 66 8.64 10.97 -20.03
C SER A 66 9.05 9.66 -19.36
N ALA A 67 9.33 8.64 -20.16
CA ALA A 67 9.93 7.41 -19.68
C ALA A 67 11.32 7.76 -19.12
N LEU A 68 11.45 7.73 -17.79
CA LEU A 68 12.76 7.66 -17.15
C LEU A 68 13.52 6.47 -17.78
N PRO A 69 14.83 6.58 -18.03
CA PRO A 69 15.60 5.47 -18.58
C PRO A 69 15.43 4.27 -17.64
N ALA A 70 14.84 3.20 -18.17
CA ALA A 70 14.52 1.99 -17.44
C ALA A 70 15.81 1.23 -17.14
N SER A 71 16.55 1.65 -16.10
CA SER A 71 17.48 0.74 -15.45
C SER A 71 16.65 -0.45 -14.97
N SER A 72 16.95 -1.65 -15.46
CA SER A 72 16.37 -2.88 -14.94
C SER A 72 16.68 -2.94 -13.44
N ILE A 73 15.65 -3.15 -12.62
CA ILE A 73 15.80 -3.34 -11.18
C ILE A 73 15.80 -4.86 -10.97
N GLU A 74 16.85 -5.54 -11.43
CA GLU A 74 16.92 -6.99 -11.29
C GLU A 74 17.26 -7.32 -9.84
N CYS A 75 16.32 -7.97 -9.14
CA CYS A 75 16.52 -8.46 -7.79
C CYS A 75 16.65 -9.99 -7.80
N ASP A 76 17.51 -10.54 -6.95
CA ASP A 76 17.61 -11.98 -6.71
C ASP A 76 16.60 -12.40 -5.64
N TRP A 77 15.61 -13.18 -6.07
CA TRP A 77 14.53 -13.72 -5.24
C TRP A 77 14.79 -15.15 -4.76
N SER A 78 15.96 -15.73 -5.06
CA SER A 78 16.22 -17.16 -4.86
C SER A 78 16.11 -17.59 -3.40
N ASP A 79 16.54 -16.75 -2.47
CA ASP A 79 16.42 -17.02 -1.04
C ASP A 79 15.11 -16.52 -0.43
N ALA A 80 14.38 -15.67 -1.16
CA ALA A 80 13.10 -15.14 -0.71
C ALA A 80 11.96 -16.12 -0.94
N ILE A 81 11.94 -16.79 -2.11
CA ILE A 81 10.84 -17.66 -2.55
C ILE A 81 11.33 -18.86 -3.38
N ASP A 82 10.62 -19.98 -3.24
CA ASP A 82 10.80 -21.18 -4.05
C ASP A 82 10.11 -21.06 -5.42
N GLY A 83 9.06 -20.25 -5.50
CA GLY A 83 8.37 -19.89 -6.72
C GLY A 83 7.17 -19.00 -6.45
N GLY A 84 6.36 -18.75 -7.48
CA GLY A 84 5.14 -17.98 -7.30
C GLY A 84 4.15 -18.06 -8.43
N TYR A 85 3.03 -17.36 -8.23
CA TYR A 85 1.88 -17.38 -9.11
C TYR A 85 1.36 -15.97 -9.37
N LEU A 86 0.98 -15.71 -10.62
CA LEU A 86 0.31 -14.49 -11.05
C LEU A 86 -1.13 -14.81 -11.43
N ILE A 87 -2.07 -14.37 -10.59
CA ILE A 87 -3.51 -14.49 -10.77
C ILE A 87 -3.99 -13.43 -11.75
N THR A 88 -4.76 -13.86 -12.75
CA THR A 88 -5.41 -12.96 -13.70
C THR A 88 -6.81 -13.40 -14.03
N CYS A 89 -7.65 -12.41 -14.37
CA CYS A 89 -8.97 -12.64 -14.93
C CYS A 89 -9.03 -11.99 -16.31
N PRO A 90 -8.84 -12.74 -17.42
CA PRO A 90 -8.83 -12.18 -18.77
C PRO A 90 -10.09 -11.36 -19.09
N ASN A 91 -11.26 -11.79 -18.64
CA ASN A 91 -12.53 -11.06 -18.83
C ASN A 91 -12.56 -9.71 -18.08
N GLY A 92 -11.82 -9.60 -16.97
CA GLY A 92 -11.63 -8.37 -16.20
C GLY A 92 -10.48 -7.49 -16.70
N ASP A 93 -9.81 -7.88 -17.78
CA ASP A 93 -8.72 -7.14 -18.44
C ASP A 93 -8.90 -7.13 -19.98
N PRO A 94 -10.00 -6.55 -20.51
CA PRO A 94 -10.19 -6.46 -21.94
C PRO A 94 -9.04 -5.69 -22.60
N GLY A 95 -8.36 -6.35 -23.54
CA GLY A 95 -7.16 -5.83 -24.21
C GLY A 95 -5.82 -6.22 -23.55
N GLY A 96 -5.84 -6.93 -22.42
CA GLY A 96 -4.64 -7.53 -21.81
C GLY A 96 -3.66 -6.51 -21.21
N PHE A 97 -4.11 -5.29 -20.92
CA PHE A 97 -3.23 -4.21 -20.47
C PHE A 97 -2.69 -4.45 -19.06
N ARG A 98 -3.52 -4.95 -18.14
CA ARG A 98 -3.13 -5.27 -16.76
C ARG A 98 -2.13 -6.42 -16.74
N MET A 99 -2.41 -7.46 -17.51
CA MET A 99 -1.53 -8.62 -17.65
C MET A 99 -0.18 -8.25 -18.28
N SER A 100 -0.20 -7.51 -19.40
CA SER A 100 1.03 -7.06 -20.06
C SER A 100 1.92 -6.24 -19.11
N ARG A 101 1.33 -5.26 -18.41
CA ARG A 101 2.04 -4.47 -17.41
C ARG A 101 2.59 -5.29 -16.25
N SER A 102 1.83 -6.26 -15.78
CA SER A 102 2.26 -7.13 -14.66
C SER A 102 3.40 -8.05 -15.08
N ASN A 103 3.36 -8.61 -16.29
CA ASN A 103 4.47 -9.38 -16.86
C ASN A 103 5.73 -8.52 -17.01
N ASP A 104 5.61 -7.28 -17.48
CA ASP A 104 6.73 -6.34 -17.54
C ASP A 104 7.33 -6.11 -16.15
N ILE A 105 6.50 -5.94 -15.11
CA ILE A 105 6.97 -5.79 -13.73
C ILE A 105 7.69 -7.06 -13.27
N VAL A 106 7.07 -8.23 -13.42
CA VAL A 106 7.64 -9.54 -13.04
C VAL A 106 9.01 -9.76 -13.70
N ASN A 107 9.13 -9.49 -15.00
CA ASN A 107 10.40 -9.61 -15.71
C ASN A 107 11.43 -8.59 -15.22
N ARG A 108 11.03 -7.32 -15.06
CA ARG A 108 11.93 -6.24 -14.64
C ARG A 108 12.51 -6.44 -13.26
N VAL A 109 11.81 -7.15 -12.37
CA VAL A 109 12.23 -7.38 -10.98
C VAL A 109 12.94 -8.71 -10.75
N GLY A 110 13.25 -9.48 -11.80
CA GLY A 110 13.93 -10.77 -11.69
C GLY A 110 13.02 -11.95 -11.34
N LEU A 111 11.69 -11.81 -11.46
CA LEU A 111 10.72 -12.86 -11.14
C LEU A 111 10.28 -13.69 -12.35
N GLY A 112 10.67 -13.33 -13.58
CA GLY A 112 10.19 -13.94 -14.83
C GLY A 112 10.31 -15.47 -14.90
N GLY A 113 11.40 -16.05 -14.39
CA GLY A 113 11.60 -17.51 -14.37
C GLY A 113 10.96 -18.23 -13.19
N LYS A 114 10.39 -17.50 -12.21
CA LYS A 114 9.86 -18.04 -10.95
C LYS A 114 8.34 -17.98 -10.85
N ILE A 115 7.68 -17.16 -11.67
CA ILE A 115 6.24 -16.91 -11.59
C ILE A 115 5.48 -17.68 -12.67
N LYS A 116 4.50 -18.49 -12.26
CA LYS A 116 3.54 -19.17 -13.14
C LYS A 116 2.27 -18.33 -13.25
N LYS A 117 1.83 -18.05 -14.47
CA LYS A 117 0.54 -17.39 -14.71
C LYS A 117 -0.61 -18.37 -14.51
N MET A 118 -1.67 -17.94 -13.81
CA MET A 118 -2.91 -18.69 -13.64
C MET A 118 -4.11 -17.82 -14.00
N GLU A 119 -4.90 -18.29 -14.97
CA GLU A 119 -6.07 -17.58 -15.47
C GLU A 119 -7.34 -18.14 -14.84
N PHE A 120 -8.24 -17.23 -14.45
CA PHE A 120 -9.52 -17.57 -13.84
C PHE A 120 -10.63 -16.77 -14.49
N ASP A 121 -11.81 -17.38 -14.61
CA ASP A 121 -13.02 -16.67 -15.02
C ASP A 121 -13.46 -15.67 -13.95
N THR A 122 -14.19 -14.64 -14.37
CA THR A 122 -14.84 -13.70 -13.45
C THR A 122 -16.08 -14.35 -12.85
N ASP A 123 -16.16 -14.36 -11.52
CA ASP A 123 -17.43 -14.64 -10.83
C ASP A 123 -18.21 -13.31 -10.75
N ASP A 124 -19.02 -13.03 -11.76
CA ASP A 124 -19.78 -11.78 -11.83
C ASP A 124 -20.97 -11.72 -10.86
N GLU A 125 -21.41 -12.89 -10.36
CA GLU A 125 -22.47 -12.98 -9.35
C GLU A 125 -21.93 -12.68 -7.94
N ASP A 126 -20.76 -13.24 -7.61
CA ASP A 126 -20.07 -12.99 -6.34
C ASP A 126 -18.56 -12.83 -6.57
N ARG A 127 -18.17 -11.59 -6.85
CA ARG A 127 -16.77 -11.22 -7.10
C ARG A 127 -15.85 -11.51 -5.91
N ILE A 128 -16.39 -11.54 -4.69
CA ILE A 128 -15.62 -11.85 -3.48
C ILE A 128 -15.33 -13.36 -3.45
N ARG A 129 -16.33 -14.19 -3.77
CA ARG A 129 -16.16 -15.64 -3.93
C ARG A 129 -15.22 -15.99 -5.09
N GLY A 130 -15.30 -15.28 -6.22
CA GLY A 130 -14.37 -15.44 -7.33
C GLY A 130 -12.90 -15.18 -6.93
N CYS A 131 -12.66 -14.08 -6.20
CA CYS A 131 -11.34 -13.79 -5.63
C CYS A 131 -10.90 -14.88 -4.64
N TYR A 132 -11.79 -15.34 -3.76
CA TYR A 132 -11.48 -16.43 -2.84
C TYR A 132 -11.05 -17.70 -3.56
N ASN A 133 -11.83 -18.15 -4.55
CA ASN A 133 -11.59 -19.41 -5.27
C ASN A 133 -10.27 -19.41 -6.04
N SER A 134 -9.91 -18.29 -6.69
CA SER A 134 -8.63 -18.20 -7.42
C SER A 134 -7.43 -18.31 -6.49
N HIS A 135 -7.50 -17.71 -5.30
CA HIS A 135 -6.47 -17.87 -4.29
C HIS A 135 -6.39 -19.30 -3.73
N ILE A 136 -7.53 -19.93 -3.42
CA ILE A 136 -7.53 -21.34 -2.97
C ILE A 136 -6.89 -22.25 -4.01
N GLU A 137 -7.23 -22.08 -5.29
CA GLU A 137 -6.67 -22.93 -6.36
C GLU A 137 -5.15 -22.73 -6.53
N VAL A 138 -4.68 -21.47 -6.47
CA VAL A 138 -3.25 -21.16 -6.44
C VAL A 138 -2.55 -21.81 -5.25
N LEU A 139 -3.14 -21.76 -4.07
CA LEU A 139 -2.57 -22.36 -2.86
C LEU A 139 -2.55 -23.89 -2.93
N ARG A 140 -3.58 -24.53 -3.51
CA ARG A 140 -3.57 -25.97 -3.81
C ARG A 140 -2.46 -26.33 -4.79
N GLN A 141 -2.31 -25.55 -5.85
CA GLN A 141 -1.27 -25.76 -6.84
C GLN A 141 0.14 -25.55 -6.25
N ALA A 142 0.31 -24.56 -5.38
CA ALA A 142 1.53 -24.32 -4.62
C ALA A 142 1.89 -25.54 -3.74
N ARG A 143 0.93 -26.06 -2.97
CA ARG A 143 1.11 -27.27 -2.16
C ARG A 143 1.51 -28.48 -3.01
N LYS A 144 0.95 -28.62 -4.22
CA LYS A 144 1.29 -29.71 -5.15
C LYS A 144 2.68 -29.56 -5.76
N ASP A 145 3.07 -28.35 -6.13
CA ASP A 145 4.33 -28.07 -6.81
C ASP A 145 5.52 -28.15 -5.85
N PHE A 146 5.37 -27.60 -4.64
CA PHE A 146 6.47 -27.43 -3.68
C PHE A 146 6.38 -28.34 -2.46
N GLY A 147 5.20 -28.88 -2.14
CA GLY A 147 4.99 -29.75 -0.97
C GLY A 147 5.47 -31.19 -1.13
N LYS A 148 6.22 -31.54 -2.19
CA LYS A 148 6.65 -32.92 -2.52
C LYS A 148 7.65 -33.57 -1.54
N GLY A 149 7.80 -33.02 -0.34
CA GLY A 149 8.35 -33.73 0.84
C GLY A 149 7.30 -34.45 1.69
N ARG A 150 6.00 -34.18 1.51
CA ARG A 150 4.93 -35.05 2.00
C ARG A 150 4.77 -36.19 1.00
N GLY A 151 5.51 -37.27 1.21
CA GLY A 151 5.38 -38.47 0.40
C GLY A 151 3.90 -38.81 0.21
N GLY A 152 3.50 -39.07 -1.04
CA GLY A 152 2.34 -39.88 -1.35
C GLY A 152 2.57 -41.31 -0.88
N GLY A 153 2.84 -41.47 0.42
CA GLY A 153 2.80 -42.74 1.11
C GLY A 153 1.36 -43.18 1.04
N ASN A 154 1.13 -44.23 0.28
CA ASN A 154 -0.12 -44.96 0.33
C ASN A 154 -0.38 -45.24 1.84
N PRO A 155 -1.46 -44.76 2.47
CA PRO A 155 -1.67 -44.91 3.91
C PRO A 155 -1.64 -46.39 4.34
N PHE A 156 -1.89 -47.28 3.38
CA PHE A 156 -1.78 -48.73 3.52
C PHE A 156 -0.34 -49.26 3.56
N GLY A 157 0.60 -48.61 2.86
CA GLY A 157 2.02 -49.00 2.83
C GLY A 157 2.75 -48.68 4.12
N ASP A 158 2.48 -47.50 4.71
CA ASP A 158 3.04 -47.10 6.00
C ASP A 158 2.47 -47.94 7.15
N LEU A 159 1.19 -48.35 7.06
CA LEU A 159 0.58 -49.27 8.02
C LEU A 159 1.22 -50.67 7.95
N ILE A 160 1.45 -51.21 6.74
CA ILE A 160 2.11 -52.51 6.55
C ILE A 160 3.58 -52.45 7.01
N ALA A 161 4.30 -51.37 6.74
CA ALA A 161 5.67 -51.18 7.22
C ALA A 161 5.74 -51.12 8.76
N SER A 162 4.75 -50.51 9.42
CA SER A 162 4.66 -50.47 10.88
C SER A 162 4.30 -51.83 11.51
N VAL A 163 3.54 -52.67 10.80
CA VAL A 163 3.10 -53.99 11.28
C VAL A 163 4.14 -55.08 10.99
N LEU A 164 4.97 -54.94 9.95
CA LEU A 164 5.94 -55.95 9.54
C LEU A 164 7.34 -55.82 10.17
N GLY A 165 7.55 -54.90 11.12
CA GLY A 165 8.66 -54.98 12.07
C GLY A 165 10.06 -55.07 11.45
N SER A 166 10.40 -54.20 10.50
CA SER A 166 11.78 -54.08 10.03
C SER A 166 12.61 -53.25 11.00
N ASP A 167 13.08 -53.91 12.06
CA ASP A 167 14.19 -53.45 12.90
C ASP A 167 15.51 -53.57 12.12
N SER A 168 15.89 -52.53 11.38
CA SER A 168 17.29 -52.31 11.02
C SER A 168 17.56 -50.87 10.58
N GLY A 169 18.15 -50.09 11.49
CA GLY A 169 18.93 -48.90 11.15
C GLY A 169 18.26 -47.57 11.46
N SER A 170 18.67 -46.98 12.59
CA SER A 170 18.81 -45.54 12.85
C SER A 170 17.82 -44.59 12.13
N PRO A 171 16.83 -43.99 12.83
CA PRO A 171 15.94 -43.00 12.24
C PRO A 171 16.67 -41.66 12.09
N SER A 172 17.57 -41.56 11.11
CA SER A 172 18.28 -40.34 10.76
C SER A 172 17.87 -39.85 9.37
N SER A 173 16.59 -39.53 9.23
CA SER A 173 16.09 -38.33 8.55
C SER A 173 14.57 -38.41 8.61
N ALA A 174 13.99 -37.79 9.63
CA ALA A 174 12.60 -37.37 9.52
C ALA A 174 12.47 -36.66 8.17
N ASN A 175 11.52 -37.11 7.34
CA ASN A 175 11.04 -36.37 6.18
C ASN A 175 10.62 -34.99 6.67
N SER A 176 11.56 -34.05 6.77
CA SER A 176 11.26 -32.65 7.00
C SER A 176 10.52 -32.24 5.73
N ALA A 177 9.20 -32.15 5.81
CA ALA A 177 8.40 -31.55 4.76
C ALA A 177 9.12 -30.27 4.33
N ALA A 178 9.44 -30.16 3.04
CA ALA A 178 10.22 -29.06 2.53
C ALA A 178 9.50 -27.76 2.90
N ASP A 179 10.12 -26.97 3.78
CA ASP A 179 9.60 -25.67 4.21
C ASP A 179 9.74 -24.71 3.04
N TYR A 180 8.64 -24.49 2.31
CA TYR A 180 8.63 -23.65 1.12
C TYR A 180 7.93 -22.31 1.35
N LYS A 181 8.31 -21.32 0.55
CA LYS A 181 7.82 -19.94 0.53
C LYS A 181 7.33 -19.62 -0.88
N VAL A 182 6.05 -19.24 -1.01
CA VAL A 182 5.43 -18.98 -2.32
C VAL A 182 4.97 -17.54 -2.42
N LEU A 183 5.32 -16.87 -3.51
CA LEU A 183 4.80 -15.55 -3.86
C LEU A 183 3.48 -15.69 -4.61
N VAL A 184 2.43 -15.03 -4.13
CA VAL A 184 1.16 -14.88 -4.84
C VAL A 184 1.00 -13.42 -5.23
N MET A 185 0.70 -13.16 -6.50
CA MET A 185 0.48 -11.83 -7.06
C MET A 185 -0.83 -11.79 -7.86
N GLU A 186 -1.48 -10.64 -7.88
CA GLU A 186 -2.57 -10.31 -8.80
C GLU A 186 -2.03 -9.47 -9.97
N ASP A 187 -2.69 -9.55 -11.13
CA ASP A 187 -2.40 -8.74 -12.33
C ASP A 187 -2.70 -7.23 -12.19
N ASN A 188 -3.09 -6.76 -11.00
CA ASN A 188 -3.36 -5.35 -10.71
C ASN A 188 -2.19 -4.68 -9.95
N VAL A 189 -0.97 -5.17 -10.14
CA VAL A 189 0.21 -4.72 -9.42
C VAL A 189 0.88 -3.49 -10.06
N SER A 190 1.59 -2.71 -9.24
CA SER A 190 2.45 -1.61 -9.63
C SER A 190 3.75 -1.66 -8.84
N LEU A 191 4.85 -1.28 -9.48
CA LEU A 191 6.18 -1.33 -8.89
C LEU A 191 6.40 -0.14 -7.93
N SER A 192 6.86 -0.42 -6.72
CA SER A 192 7.36 0.61 -5.80
C SER A 192 8.73 1.08 -6.26
N PRO A 193 9.04 2.39 -6.24
CA PRO A 193 10.40 2.87 -6.46
C PRO A 193 11.37 2.47 -5.33
N LYS A 194 10.85 1.84 -4.27
CA LYS A 194 11.61 1.36 -3.11
C LYS A 194 12.01 -0.11 -3.19
N LEU A 195 11.55 -0.84 -4.22
CA LEU A 195 12.07 -2.18 -4.48
C LEU A 195 13.52 -2.06 -4.96
N GLN A 196 14.43 -2.55 -4.13
CA GLN A 196 15.86 -2.66 -4.36
C GLN A 196 16.34 -3.96 -3.70
N GLN A 197 17.49 -4.49 -4.14
CA GLN A 197 18.05 -5.70 -3.53
C GLN A 197 18.25 -5.55 -2.02
N GLU A 198 18.63 -4.37 -1.54
CA GLU A 198 18.78 -4.09 -0.11
C GLU A 198 17.46 -4.32 0.65
N THR A 199 16.35 -3.76 0.17
CA THR A 199 15.04 -3.94 0.80
C THR A 199 14.60 -5.41 0.76
N LEU A 200 14.88 -6.13 -0.33
CA LEU A 200 14.59 -7.55 -0.44
C LEU A 200 15.44 -8.38 0.54
N ASN A 201 16.73 -8.06 0.70
CA ASN A 201 17.64 -8.73 1.63
C ASN A 201 17.17 -8.59 3.09
N LYS A 202 16.56 -7.45 3.46
CA LYS A 202 15.93 -7.28 4.78
C LYS A 202 14.78 -8.27 4.98
N LEU A 203 13.93 -8.47 3.97
CA LEU A 203 12.85 -9.47 4.04
C LEU A 203 13.37 -10.90 4.14
N ILE A 204 14.41 -11.24 3.37
CA ILE A 204 15.06 -12.55 3.43
C ILE A 204 15.61 -12.77 4.84
N THR A 205 16.37 -11.80 5.35
CA THR A 205 16.97 -11.86 6.70
C THR A 205 15.89 -12.01 7.77
N PHE A 206 14.82 -11.22 7.71
CA PHE A 206 13.69 -11.34 8.61
C PHE A 206 13.03 -12.73 8.52
N GLY A 207 12.79 -13.22 7.31
CA GLY A 207 12.16 -14.52 7.06
C GLY A 207 12.95 -15.68 7.67
N GLU A 208 14.28 -15.64 7.58
CA GLU A 208 15.18 -16.64 8.18
C GLU A 208 15.27 -16.48 9.70
N GLN A 209 15.35 -15.26 10.23
CA GLN A 209 15.35 -14.99 11.67
C GLN A 209 14.03 -15.41 12.35
N LYS A 210 12.92 -15.35 11.62
CA LYS A 210 11.57 -15.71 12.06
C LYS A 210 11.09 -17.04 11.48
N LYS A 211 12.00 -17.91 11.05
CA LYS A 211 11.65 -19.20 10.46
C LYS A 211 10.71 -19.99 11.39
N GLY A 212 9.55 -20.38 10.87
CA GLY A 212 8.51 -21.06 11.65
C GLY A 212 7.72 -20.17 12.61
N GLU A 213 7.88 -18.85 12.59
CA GLU A 213 7.09 -17.90 13.39
C GLU A 213 6.14 -17.03 12.55
N TRP A 214 6.40 -16.88 11.25
CA TRP A 214 5.54 -16.12 10.33
C TRP A 214 4.76 -17.05 9.38
N ASP A 215 3.54 -16.62 9.03
CA ASP A 215 2.70 -17.32 8.05
C ASP A 215 2.60 -16.55 6.75
N MET A 216 2.57 -15.22 6.84
CA MET A 216 2.32 -14.36 5.68
C MET A 216 3.12 -13.07 5.77
N LEU A 217 3.71 -12.68 4.65
CA LEU A 217 4.41 -11.42 4.47
C LEU A 217 3.81 -10.68 3.27
N HIS A 218 3.08 -9.60 3.53
CA HIS A 218 2.53 -8.74 2.49
C HIS A 218 3.63 -7.93 1.80
N LEU A 219 3.61 -7.94 0.48
CA LEU A 219 4.46 -7.08 -0.35
C LEU A 219 3.69 -5.88 -0.90
N ALA A 220 2.36 -5.98 -0.90
CA ALA A 220 1.40 -4.91 -1.13
C ALA A 220 0.18 -5.11 -0.20
N TYR A 221 -0.33 -4.04 0.40
CA TYR A 221 -1.57 -4.06 1.19
C TYR A 221 -2.32 -2.72 1.09
N ILE A 222 -3.61 -2.76 1.43
CA ILE A 222 -4.50 -1.59 1.41
C ILE A 222 -4.45 -0.92 2.79
N MET A 223 -4.00 0.33 2.82
CA MET A 223 -3.66 0.99 4.09
C MET A 223 -4.80 1.78 4.75
N TYR A 224 -5.94 1.94 4.07
CA TYR A 224 -7.10 2.67 4.57
C TYR A 224 -8.20 1.72 5.07
N VAL A 225 -7.86 0.47 5.35
CA VAL A 225 -8.82 -0.51 5.80
C VAL A 225 -9.17 -0.33 7.28
N PRO A 226 -10.44 -0.54 7.68
CA PRO A 226 -10.86 -0.38 9.07
C PRO A 226 -10.08 -1.28 10.03
N GLY A 227 -9.69 -0.75 11.18
CA GLY A 227 -9.02 -1.48 12.26
C GLY A 227 -7.56 -1.90 11.99
N LEU A 228 -6.98 -1.54 10.84
CA LEU A 228 -5.56 -1.83 10.56
C LEU A 228 -4.67 -1.09 11.53
N THR A 229 -3.77 -1.83 12.18
CA THR A 229 -2.67 -1.33 12.99
C THR A 229 -1.37 -1.83 12.39
N VAL A 230 -0.40 -0.92 12.21
CA VAL A 230 0.93 -1.25 11.68
C VAL A 230 1.96 -1.03 12.78
N GLY A 231 2.48 -2.13 13.32
CA GLY A 231 3.46 -2.14 14.39
C GLY A 231 4.88 -2.25 13.86
N LYS A 232 5.83 -1.55 14.49
CA LYS A 232 7.25 -1.75 14.19
C LYS A 232 7.72 -3.11 14.68
N THR A 233 8.56 -3.77 13.88
CA THR A 233 9.35 -4.91 14.36
C THR A 233 10.75 -4.46 14.78
N LYS A 234 11.61 -5.40 15.17
CA LYS A 234 13.04 -5.11 15.39
C LYS A 234 13.79 -4.85 14.07
N ASP A 235 13.25 -5.34 12.96
CA ASP A 235 13.76 -5.09 11.61
C ASP A 235 13.08 -3.84 11.05
N ASP A 236 13.86 -2.87 10.59
CA ASP A 236 13.34 -1.60 10.06
C ASP A 236 12.74 -1.76 8.65
N GLY A 237 12.98 -2.89 7.98
CA GLY A 237 12.41 -3.28 6.70
C GLY A 237 11.09 -4.07 6.81
N VAL A 238 10.65 -4.40 8.02
CA VAL A 238 9.45 -5.23 8.26
C VAL A 238 8.56 -4.67 9.37
N VAL A 239 7.26 -4.67 9.12
CA VAL A 239 6.23 -4.24 10.08
C VAL A 239 5.25 -5.37 10.36
N SER A 240 4.69 -5.42 11.57
CA SER A 240 3.61 -6.34 11.94
C SER A 240 2.26 -5.75 11.58
N LEU A 241 1.35 -6.58 11.05
CA LEU A 241 0.03 -6.15 10.62
C LEU A 241 -1.08 -6.78 11.46
N THR A 242 -1.79 -5.98 12.23
CA THR A 242 -2.98 -6.42 12.98
C THR A 242 -4.22 -5.78 12.38
N THR A 243 -5.28 -6.54 12.19
CA THR A 243 -6.55 -6.02 11.65
C THR A 243 -7.73 -6.85 12.15
N GLY A 244 -8.93 -6.28 12.16
CA GLY A 244 -10.16 -7.00 12.45
C GLY A 244 -10.71 -7.76 11.24
N LEU A 245 -11.70 -8.62 11.49
CA LEU A 245 -12.53 -9.21 10.44
C LEU A 245 -13.28 -8.08 9.69
N GLY A 246 -13.46 -8.24 8.38
CA GLY A 246 -14.11 -7.25 7.52
C GLY A 246 -13.22 -6.09 7.09
N SER A 247 -11.91 -6.17 7.35
CA SER A 247 -10.97 -5.11 6.97
C SER A 247 -10.61 -5.17 5.49
N ALA A 248 -10.59 -6.36 4.86
CA ALA A 248 -10.21 -6.49 3.45
C ALA A 248 -8.82 -5.88 3.14
N LEU A 249 -7.80 -6.20 3.95
CA LEU A 249 -6.41 -5.72 3.82
C LEU A 249 -5.80 -5.89 2.41
N GLY A 250 -6.33 -6.81 1.62
CA GLY A 250 -6.01 -7.01 0.21
C GLY A 250 -4.98 -8.12 -0.03
N THR A 251 -4.98 -8.63 -1.26
CA THR A 251 -4.24 -9.81 -1.70
C THR A 251 -3.36 -9.55 -2.92
N THR A 252 -3.12 -8.28 -3.27
CA THR A 252 -2.40 -7.88 -4.49
C THR A 252 -1.03 -8.53 -4.63
N ALA A 253 -0.23 -8.61 -3.55
CA ALA A 253 1.04 -9.31 -3.56
C ALA A 253 1.45 -9.72 -2.14
N TYR A 254 1.77 -10.99 -1.93
CA TYR A 254 2.24 -11.51 -0.65
C TYR A 254 3.08 -12.78 -0.82
N VAL A 255 3.99 -13.02 0.11
CA VAL A 255 4.66 -14.29 0.31
C VAL A 255 3.95 -15.04 1.43
N ILE A 256 3.69 -16.33 1.23
CA ILE A 256 3.07 -17.20 2.23
C ILE A 256 3.95 -18.43 2.47
N SER A 257 4.11 -18.81 3.73
CA SER A 257 4.88 -20.01 4.12
C SER A 257 4.04 -21.27 3.91
N MET A 258 4.68 -22.44 3.85
CA MET A 258 4.00 -23.73 3.80
C MET A 258 2.92 -23.87 4.88
N ARG A 259 3.23 -23.45 6.12
CA ARG A 259 2.28 -23.49 7.23
C ARG A 259 1.06 -22.61 6.97
N GLY A 260 1.27 -21.41 6.42
CA GLY A 260 0.17 -20.52 6.02
C GLY A 260 -0.68 -21.12 4.90
N VAL A 261 -0.06 -21.76 3.91
CA VAL A 261 -0.77 -22.48 2.84
C VAL A 261 -1.64 -23.59 3.43
N ASP A 262 -1.07 -24.47 4.25
CA ASP A 262 -1.78 -25.57 4.87
C ASP A 262 -2.95 -25.07 5.73
N ALA A 263 -2.73 -24.06 6.57
CA ALA A 263 -3.78 -23.52 7.45
C ALA A 263 -4.99 -22.97 6.66
N ILE A 264 -4.76 -22.27 5.54
CA ILE A 264 -5.84 -21.78 4.68
C ILE A 264 -6.58 -22.94 4.01
N LEU A 265 -5.86 -23.91 3.47
CA LEU A 265 -6.46 -25.03 2.76
C LEU A 265 -7.24 -25.95 3.71
N ASP A 266 -6.69 -26.25 4.89
CA ASP A 266 -7.36 -27.05 5.91
C ASP A 266 -8.64 -26.36 6.39
N TYR A 267 -8.61 -25.04 6.58
CA TYR A 267 -9.81 -24.27 6.88
C TYR A 267 -10.85 -24.37 5.75
N HIS A 268 -10.43 -24.23 4.50
CA HIS A 268 -11.32 -24.32 3.36
C HIS A 268 -11.91 -25.73 3.18
N ASP A 269 -11.11 -26.78 3.36
CA ASP A 269 -11.58 -28.16 3.23
C ASP A 269 -12.60 -28.50 4.34
N ALA A 270 -12.47 -27.89 5.53
CA ALA A 270 -13.42 -28.06 6.63
C ALA A 270 -14.70 -27.19 6.51
N ASN A 271 -14.61 -25.98 5.94
CA ASN A 271 -15.69 -24.98 6.02
C ASN A 271 -16.24 -24.53 4.66
N GLY A 272 -15.61 -24.89 3.55
CA GLY A 272 -15.90 -24.33 2.23
C GLY A 272 -15.59 -22.83 2.15
N TYR A 273 -16.30 -22.10 1.28
CA TYR A 273 -16.28 -20.64 1.25
C TYR A 273 -17.21 -20.10 2.35
N SER A 274 -16.64 -19.36 3.30
CA SER A 274 -17.41 -18.76 4.41
C SER A 274 -17.14 -17.27 4.63
N ILE A 275 -15.96 -16.78 4.25
CA ILE A 275 -15.54 -15.38 4.39
C ILE A 275 -14.56 -15.02 3.27
N ALA A 276 -14.40 -13.73 2.99
CA ALA A 276 -13.44 -13.24 2.00
C ALA A 276 -12.00 -13.67 2.35
N ILE A 277 -11.17 -13.94 1.33
CA ILE A 277 -9.80 -14.43 1.55
C ILE A 277 -8.92 -13.51 2.44
N PRO A 278 -8.98 -12.16 2.35
CA PRO A 278 -8.18 -11.32 3.24
C PRO A 278 -8.65 -11.40 4.71
N ASP A 279 -9.95 -11.61 4.93
CA ASP A 279 -10.52 -11.78 6.27
C ASP A 279 -10.19 -13.15 6.84
N LEU A 280 -10.15 -14.19 5.99
CA LEU A 280 -9.63 -15.50 6.38
C LEU A 280 -8.18 -15.42 6.83
N MET A 281 -7.34 -14.70 6.08
CA MET A 281 -5.94 -14.48 6.46
C MET A 281 -5.82 -13.70 7.78
N ALA A 282 -6.69 -12.70 8.02
CA ALA A 282 -6.74 -12.00 9.31
C ALA A 282 -7.15 -12.92 10.47
N LYS A 283 -8.12 -13.81 10.22
CA LYS A 283 -8.61 -14.79 11.20
C LYS A 283 -7.54 -15.81 11.57
N LEU A 284 -6.86 -16.38 10.58
CA LEU A 284 -5.89 -17.44 10.77
C LEU A 284 -4.53 -16.92 11.26
N PHE A 285 -4.14 -15.70 10.88
CA PHE A 285 -2.82 -15.14 11.16
C PHE A 285 -2.87 -13.81 11.93
N PRO A 286 -3.49 -13.77 13.12
CA PRO A 286 -3.65 -12.53 13.87
C PRO A 286 -2.31 -11.94 14.37
N THR A 287 -1.30 -12.79 14.58
CA THR A 287 0.00 -12.41 15.19
C THR A 287 1.21 -12.76 14.34
N SER A 288 1.05 -13.53 13.26
CA SER A 288 2.12 -14.05 12.40
C SER A 288 2.09 -13.45 10.99
N ARG A 289 1.43 -12.30 10.85
CA ARG A 289 1.26 -11.57 9.59
C ARG A 289 2.06 -10.28 9.60
N TYR A 290 2.93 -10.13 8.61
CA TYR A 290 3.87 -9.03 8.47
C TYR A 290 3.73 -8.36 7.11
N ALA A 291 4.36 -7.21 6.92
CA ALA A 291 4.55 -6.56 5.62
C ALA A 291 5.95 -6.02 5.45
N ALA A 292 6.38 -5.92 4.20
CA ALA A 292 7.54 -5.12 3.83
C ALA A 292 7.30 -3.63 4.11
N TYR A 293 8.29 -2.95 4.67
CA TYR A 293 8.29 -1.52 4.89
C TYR A 293 9.58 -0.88 4.32
N PRO A 294 9.46 0.06 3.37
CA PRO A 294 8.24 0.42 2.64
C PRO A 294 7.74 -0.75 1.77
N MET A 295 6.44 -0.75 1.43
CA MET A 295 5.87 -1.73 0.49
C MET A 295 6.68 -1.82 -0.82
N LEU A 296 6.92 -3.07 -1.27
CA LEU A 296 7.69 -3.37 -2.50
C LEU A 296 6.83 -3.30 -3.76
N PHE A 297 5.54 -3.59 -3.62
CA PHE A 297 4.54 -3.50 -4.66
C PHE A 297 3.35 -2.69 -4.18
N HIS A 298 2.56 -2.21 -5.12
CA HIS A 298 1.33 -1.46 -4.86
C HIS A 298 0.22 -2.00 -5.72
N ARG A 299 -1.02 -1.73 -5.31
CA ARG A 299 -2.14 -1.85 -6.22
C ARG A 299 -2.08 -0.72 -7.24
N ALA A 300 -2.26 -1.05 -8.52
CA ALA A 300 -2.29 -0.08 -9.59
C ALA A 300 -3.46 0.89 -9.42
N SER A 301 -3.15 2.18 -9.23
CA SER A 301 -4.12 3.24 -8.94
C SER A 301 -5.24 3.36 -9.98
N LYS A 302 -4.90 3.11 -11.25
CA LYS A 302 -5.81 3.23 -12.40
C LYS A 302 -6.63 1.97 -12.68
N VAL A 303 -6.38 0.89 -11.96
CA VAL A 303 -7.18 -0.34 -12.11
C VAL A 303 -8.44 -0.18 -11.28
N LYS A 304 -9.56 -0.05 -12.01
CA LYS A 304 -10.89 0.03 -11.42
C LYS A 304 -11.17 -1.18 -10.52
N SER A 305 -11.84 -0.92 -9.42
CA SER A 305 -12.24 -1.94 -8.48
C SER A 305 -13.37 -2.77 -9.05
N LEU A 306 -13.20 -4.09 -9.06
CA LEU A 306 -14.30 -5.01 -9.37
C LEU A 306 -15.36 -5.03 -8.27
N VAL A 307 -14.97 -4.81 -7.00
CA VAL A 307 -15.90 -4.92 -5.85
C VAL A 307 -16.58 -3.59 -5.51
N ASN A 308 -15.83 -2.49 -5.44
CA ASN A 308 -16.33 -1.16 -5.05
C ASN A 308 -15.99 -0.05 -6.07
N PRO A 309 -16.63 -0.02 -7.26
CA PRO A 309 -16.35 0.98 -8.30
C PRO A 309 -16.63 2.43 -7.86
N GLN A 310 -17.56 2.63 -6.91
CA GLN A 310 -17.87 3.93 -6.31
C GLN A 310 -16.68 4.59 -5.60
N LEU A 311 -15.66 3.81 -5.23
CA LEU A 311 -14.45 4.32 -4.59
C LEU A 311 -13.30 4.52 -5.57
N ASP A 312 -13.42 4.18 -6.86
CA ASP A 312 -12.30 4.17 -7.81
C ASP A 312 -11.54 5.49 -7.87
N SER A 313 -12.27 6.61 -7.91
CA SER A 313 -11.69 7.96 -7.88
C SER A 313 -10.89 8.25 -6.61
N LEU A 314 -11.38 7.79 -5.45
CA LEU A 314 -10.66 7.93 -4.19
C LEU A 314 -9.45 7.00 -4.15
N ARG A 315 -9.61 5.76 -4.64
CA ARG A 315 -8.54 4.76 -4.72
C ARG A 315 -7.40 5.23 -5.61
N GLU A 316 -7.71 5.80 -6.77
CA GLU A 316 -6.71 6.32 -7.69
C GLU A 316 -5.81 7.34 -6.97
N LEU A 317 -6.41 8.24 -6.19
CA LEU A 317 -5.68 9.19 -5.37
C LEU A 317 -4.90 8.54 -4.23
N LEU A 318 -5.53 7.67 -3.44
CA LEU A 318 -4.90 7.03 -2.28
C LEU A 318 -3.73 6.12 -2.68
N PHE A 319 -3.72 5.61 -3.91
CA PHE A 319 -2.63 4.80 -4.46
C PHE A 319 -1.57 5.60 -5.23
N GLU A 320 -1.63 6.93 -5.23
CA GLU A 320 -0.50 7.73 -5.70
C GLU A 320 0.69 7.63 -4.73
N PRO A 321 1.94 7.48 -5.23
CA PRO A 321 3.15 7.35 -4.42
C PRO A 321 3.31 8.33 -3.28
N PHE A 322 2.93 9.58 -3.51
CA PHE A 322 3.02 10.59 -2.48
C PHE A 322 2.10 10.28 -1.29
N PHE A 323 0.84 9.91 -1.52
CA PHE A 323 -0.11 9.70 -0.42
C PHE A 323 0.17 8.42 0.33
N TYR A 324 0.36 7.33 -0.40
CA TYR A 324 0.52 6.03 0.25
C TYR A 324 1.80 6.00 1.09
N THR A 325 2.94 6.52 0.60
CA THR A 325 4.20 6.50 1.38
C THR A 325 4.11 7.32 2.66
N LYS A 326 3.43 8.46 2.60
CA LYS A 326 3.22 9.34 3.76
C LYS A 326 2.25 8.74 4.76
N TRP A 327 1.18 8.12 4.28
CA TRP A 327 0.23 7.42 5.12
C TRP A 327 0.86 6.20 5.80
N GLU A 328 1.64 5.41 5.06
CA GLU A 328 2.42 4.29 5.59
C GLU A 328 3.37 4.76 6.70
N ALA A 329 4.16 5.80 6.43
CA ALA A 329 5.09 6.36 7.42
C ALA A 329 4.37 6.91 8.66
N LEU A 330 3.19 7.50 8.51
CA LEU A 330 2.37 7.97 9.63
C LEU A 330 1.86 6.79 10.48
N MET A 331 1.32 5.74 9.85
CA MET A 331 0.86 4.55 10.56
C MET A 331 2.00 3.87 11.31
N VAL A 332 3.13 3.64 10.64
CA VAL A 332 4.33 3.02 11.27
C VAL A 332 4.92 3.91 12.35
N GLY A 333 4.96 5.22 12.14
CA GLY A 333 5.53 6.19 13.08
C GLY A 333 4.71 6.33 14.35
N THR A 334 3.40 6.24 14.25
CA THR A 334 2.48 6.41 15.40
C THR A 334 2.06 5.10 16.05
N GLY A 335 2.05 3.99 15.30
CA GLY A 335 1.49 2.72 15.74
C GLY A 335 -0.02 2.75 15.98
N LEU A 336 -0.70 3.84 15.59
CA LEU A 336 -2.15 4.00 15.78
C LEU A 336 -2.91 3.25 14.69
N SER A 337 -4.09 2.73 15.05
CA SER A 337 -4.97 2.08 14.09
C SER A 337 -5.60 3.10 13.13
N THR A 338 -6.03 2.66 11.96
CA THR A 338 -6.79 3.47 11.00
C THR A 338 -8.09 4.02 11.60
N ASN A 339 -8.71 3.30 12.55
CA ASN A 339 -9.89 3.75 13.29
C ASN A 339 -9.62 4.95 14.21
N VAL A 340 -8.36 5.21 14.55
CA VAL A 340 -7.95 6.38 15.33
C VAL A 340 -7.37 7.45 14.41
N LEU A 341 -6.46 7.07 13.50
CA LEU A 341 -5.78 8.00 12.60
C LEU A 341 -6.74 8.73 11.65
N PHE A 342 -7.71 8.00 11.08
CA PHE A 342 -8.64 8.61 10.13
C PHE A 342 -9.57 9.64 10.80
N PRO A 343 -10.25 9.33 11.92
CA PRO A 343 -11.02 10.35 12.65
C PRO A 343 -10.16 11.50 13.18
N ALA A 344 -8.93 11.23 13.64
CA ALA A 344 -8.01 12.28 14.09
C ALA A 344 -7.64 13.22 12.94
N LEU A 345 -7.37 12.70 11.74
CA LEU A 345 -7.11 13.49 10.55
C LEU A 345 -8.33 14.34 10.16
N VAL A 346 -9.53 13.75 10.13
CA VAL A 346 -10.77 14.46 9.83
C VAL A 346 -11.03 15.56 10.86
N THR A 347 -10.83 15.29 12.15
CA THR A 347 -11.00 16.26 13.23
C THR A 347 -10.00 17.40 13.12
N ALA A 348 -8.72 17.09 12.91
CA ALA A 348 -7.67 18.08 12.72
C ALA A 348 -7.99 18.98 11.52
N LEU A 349 -8.52 18.39 10.45
CA LEU A 349 -8.94 19.14 9.28
C LEU A 349 -10.13 20.06 9.58
N ILE A 350 -11.18 19.57 10.24
CA ILE A 350 -12.34 20.40 10.63
C ILE A 350 -11.87 21.59 11.46
N VAL A 351 -11.02 21.37 12.46
CA VAL A 351 -10.48 22.43 13.32
C VAL A 351 -9.66 23.43 12.51
N ALA A 352 -8.79 22.96 11.62
CA ALA A 352 -7.99 23.82 10.75
C ALA A 352 -8.86 24.64 9.79
N SER A 353 -9.88 24.02 9.19
CA SER A 353 -10.84 24.71 8.33
C SER A 353 -11.63 25.75 9.11
N ILE A 354 -12.20 25.42 10.27
CA ILE A 354 -12.95 26.39 11.10
C ILE A 354 -12.07 27.58 11.47
N LYS A 355 -10.85 27.34 11.98
CA LYS A 355 -9.92 28.42 12.33
C LYS A 355 -9.57 29.30 11.13
N SER A 356 -9.30 28.67 9.98
CA SER A 356 -9.04 29.40 8.74
C SER A 356 -10.25 30.21 8.28
N GLY A 357 -11.47 29.69 8.43
CA GLY A 357 -12.70 30.39 8.05
C GLY A 357 -12.96 31.60 8.95
N LEU A 358 -12.72 31.48 10.26
CA LEU A 358 -12.81 32.59 11.21
C LEU A 358 -11.80 33.69 10.87
N MET A 359 -10.54 33.33 10.59
CA MET A 359 -9.53 34.31 10.16
C MET A 359 -9.92 35.02 8.86
N THR A 360 -10.53 34.33 7.91
CA THR A 360 -11.06 34.94 6.69
C THR A 360 -12.21 35.90 6.98
N PHE A 361 -13.12 35.51 7.88
CA PHE A 361 -14.23 36.36 8.29
C PHE A 361 -13.73 37.63 9.01
N ASP A 362 -12.80 37.49 9.94
CA ASP A 362 -12.19 38.62 10.66
C ASP A 362 -11.51 39.58 9.68
N ALA A 363 -10.79 39.07 8.68
CA ALA A 363 -10.16 39.90 7.65
C ALA A 363 -11.18 40.66 6.80
N ILE A 364 -12.29 40.01 6.41
CA ILE A 364 -13.39 40.66 5.70
C ILE A 364 -14.01 41.75 6.59
N GLN A 365 -14.25 41.46 7.86
CA GLN A 365 -14.81 42.42 8.81
C GLN A 365 -13.90 43.62 9.03
N GLN A 366 -12.58 43.42 9.15
CA GLN A 366 -11.59 44.51 9.24
C GLN A 366 -11.62 45.39 7.98
N GLN A 367 -11.63 44.76 6.80
CA GLN A 367 -11.70 45.48 5.53
C GLN A 367 -12.98 46.32 5.41
N LEU A 368 -14.13 45.78 5.85
CA LEU A 368 -15.41 46.49 5.83
C LEU A 368 -15.49 47.62 6.88
N THR A 369 -14.91 47.41 8.06
CA THR A 369 -15.02 48.34 9.20
C THR A 369 -14.01 49.48 9.09
N TYR A 370 -12.77 49.17 8.75
CA TYR A 370 -11.65 50.11 8.78
C TYR A 370 -11.18 50.54 7.38
N GLY A 371 -11.68 49.91 6.32
CA GLY A 371 -11.25 50.19 4.95
C GLY A 371 -9.91 49.57 4.56
N TYR A 372 -9.23 48.88 5.48
CA TYR A 372 -7.99 48.16 5.23
C TYR A 372 -7.88 46.89 6.11
N PHE A 373 -7.08 45.94 5.65
CA PHE A 373 -6.73 44.71 6.37
C PHE A 373 -5.22 44.64 6.56
N GLU A 374 -4.75 44.46 7.79
CA GLU A 374 -3.33 44.25 8.09
C GLU A 374 -2.95 42.79 7.85
N GLY A 375 -2.63 42.46 6.61
CA GLY A 375 -2.11 41.14 6.26
C GLY A 375 -2.12 40.85 4.77
N ASN A 376 -1.70 39.62 4.42
CA ASN A 376 -1.74 39.17 3.04
C ASN A 376 -3.16 38.70 2.67
N ALA A 377 -3.96 39.60 2.11
CA ALA A 377 -5.34 39.32 1.70
C ALA A 377 -5.47 38.11 0.75
N LEU A 378 -4.47 37.87 -0.11
CA LEU A 378 -4.46 36.71 -1.01
C LEU A 378 -4.37 35.40 -0.22
N LEU A 379 -3.48 35.34 0.78
CA LEU A 379 -3.33 34.16 1.63
C LEU A 379 -4.64 33.86 2.36
N VAL A 380 -5.24 34.88 2.97
CA VAL A 380 -6.49 34.74 3.73
C VAL A 380 -7.66 34.33 2.83
N GLY A 381 -7.75 34.88 1.61
CA GLY A 381 -8.76 34.49 0.63
C GLY A 381 -8.61 33.04 0.18
N VAL A 382 -7.38 32.60 -0.13
CA VAL A 382 -7.08 31.22 -0.52
C VAL A 382 -7.37 30.25 0.62
N SER A 383 -6.95 30.58 1.85
CA SER A 383 -7.22 29.77 3.04
C SER A 383 -8.73 29.65 3.32
N GLY A 384 -9.49 30.74 3.17
CA GLY A 384 -10.95 30.73 3.31
C GLY A 384 -11.66 29.85 2.27
N LEU A 385 -11.27 29.98 0.99
CA LEU A 385 -11.80 29.12 -0.08
C LEU A 385 -11.53 27.64 0.19
N PHE A 386 -10.30 27.33 0.62
CA PHE A 386 -9.91 25.98 0.96
C PHE A 386 -10.67 25.44 2.18
N SER A 387 -10.87 26.27 3.21
CA SER A 387 -11.67 25.92 4.39
C SER A 387 -13.12 25.56 4.01
N LEU A 388 -13.80 26.45 3.28
CA LEU A 388 -15.18 26.23 2.85
C LEU A 388 -15.30 24.97 1.98
N PHE A 389 -14.35 24.78 1.07
CA PHE A 389 -14.33 23.59 0.23
C PHE A 389 -14.15 22.31 1.06
N SER A 390 -13.24 22.32 2.03
CA SER A 390 -12.96 21.17 2.90
C SER A 390 -14.19 20.79 3.73
N LEU A 391 -14.83 21.80 4.35
CA LEU A 391 -16.07 21.60 5.11
C LEU A 391 -17.21 21.12 4.23
N ALA A 392 -17.35 21.65 3.01
CA ALA A 392 -18.37 21.20 2.06
C ALA A 392 -18.19 19.73 1.67
N VAL A 393 -16.94 19.28 1.43
CA VAL A 393 -16.65 17.87 1.14
C VAL A 393 -16.94 16.98 2.33
N LEU A 394 -16.56 17.39 3.54
CA LEU A 394 -16.87 16.63 4.75
C LEU A 394 -18.37 16.55 5.01
N ALA A 395 -19.09 17.65 4.87
CA ALA A 395 -20.55 17.70 4.99
C ALA A 395 -21.22 16.80 3.95
N GLN A 396 -20.77 16.86 2.69
CA GLN A 396 -21.26 15.95 1.65
C GLN A 396 -20.98 14.48 2.00
N GLY A 397 -19.79 14.17 2.52
CA GLY A 397 -19.45 12.82 2.97
C GLY A 397 -20.38 12.30 4.07
N VAL A 398 -20.72 13.15 5.05
CA VAL A 398 -21.68 12.82 6.11
C VAL A 398 -23.09 12.62 5.56
N LEU A 399 -23.53 13.48 4.63
CA LEU A 399 -24.86 13.37 4.01
C LEU A 399 -25.02 12.14 3.12
N LEU A 400 -23.92 11.65 2.52
CA LEU A 400 -23.89 10.46 1.68
C LEU A 400 -23.55 9.18 2.46
N ALA A 401 -23.21 9.27 3.74
CA ALA A 401 -22.89 8.10 4.54
C ALA A 401 -24.15 7.20 4.66
N PRO A 402 -24.03 5.88 4.36
CA PRO A 402 -25.14 4.97 4.59
C PRO A 402 -25.50 4.96 6.09
N PRO A 403 -26.77 4.74 6.44
CA PRO A 403 -27.16 4.59 7.83
C PRO A 403 -26.35 3.45 8.47
N PRO A 404 -26.03 3.54 9.78
CA PRO A 404 -25.32 2.48 10.46
C PRO A 404 -26.05 1.15 10.28
N PRO A 405 -25.33 0.02 10.16
CA PRO A 405 -25.96 -1.30 10.14
C PRO A 405 -26.90 -1.41 11.34
N LYS A 406 -28.12 -1.91 11.11
CA LYS A 406 -29.00 -2.24 12.24
C LYS A 406 -28.33 -3.39 12.99
N GLU A 407 -28.17 -3.24 14.30
CA GLU A 407 -27.76 -4.37 15.15
C GLU A 407 -28.88 -5.41 15.08
N ASP A 408 -28.56 -6.58 14.53
CA ASP A 408 -29.47 -7.75 14.49
C ASP A 408 -29.43 -8.52 15.81
#